data_AF-A0A813IPG0-F1
#
_entry.id   AF-A0A813IPG0-F1
#
_cell.length_a   1.000
_cell.length_b   1.000
_cell.length_c   1.000
_cell.angle_alpha   90.00
_cell.angle_beta   90.00
_cell.angle_gamma   90.00
#
_symmetry.space_group_name_H-M   'P 1'
#
loop_
_entity.id
_entity.type
_entity.pdbx_description
1 polymer ?
#
loop_
_entity_poly.entity_id
_entity_poly.type
_entity_poly.pdbx_seq_one_letter_code
_entity_poly.pdbx_strand_id
1 'polypeptide(L)'
;MLDGAEHTADWNDRHLLGEESHVVGLGGQILDSSEHDVIWYESSSFHTGNSLFKEDTAFFKDVAPTTKHANTVDNVLQKNVWNFQFNLLKIDVQGAELSVLSGASRALATVDAVLMEMPFAGVYNKGSPSFAQYAAFMDKLGFSPLDLTEVHKMGGVTVQIDFLWVRKCSRWPQMEQAKLQSLR
;
A
#
# COMPACT_ATOMS: atom_id res chain seq x y z
N MET A 1 -0.40 8.33 -1.30
CA MET A 1 -1.70 8.68 -0.71
C MET A 1 -2.32 7.42 -0.11
N LEU A 2 -2.79 7.42 1.15
CA LEU A 2 -3.68 6.36 1.64
C LEU A 2 -5.11 6.71 1.20
N ASP A 3 -5.48 6.33 -0.01
CA ASP A 3 -6.84 6.47 -0.55
C ASP A 3 -7.39 5.08 -0.87
N GLY A 4 -8.53 4.72 -0.29
CA GLY A 4 -9.26 3.47 -0.49
C GLY A 4 -10.64 3.65 -1.14
N ALA A 5 -10.98 4.86 -1.59
CA ALA A 5 -12.30 5.15 -2.18
C ALA A 5 -12.43 4.62 -3.63
N GLU A 6 -11.31 4.52 -4.33
CA GLU A 6 -11.22 3.91 -5.65
C GLU A 6 -11.50 2.40 -5.53
N HIS A 7 -12.36 1.86 -6.41
CA HIS A 7 -12.73 0.44 -6.49
C HIS A 7 -13.63 -0.13 -5.38
N THR A 8 -14.33 0.70 -4.59
CA THR A 8 -15.27 0.26 -3.53
C THR A 8 -16.27 -0.83 -4.01
N ALA A 9 -16.75 -0.75 -5.26
CA ALA A 9 -17.62 -1.76 -5.85
C ALA A 9 -16.92 -3.13 -6.02
N ASP A 10 -15.67 -3.15 -6.49
CA ASP A 10 -14.89 -4.38 -6.66
C ASP A 10 -14.56 -5.03 -5.31
N TRP A 11 -14.35 -4.21 -4.27
CA TRP A 11 -14.11 -4.71 -2.91
C TRP A 11 -15.36 -5.32 -2.27
N ASN A 12 -16.54 -4.74 -2.54
CA ASN A 12 -17.84 -5.27 -2.11
C ASN A 12 -18.16 -6.61 -2.78
N ASP A 13 -17.95 -6.72 -4.09
CA ASP A 13 -18.16 -7.97 -4.85
C ASP A 13 -17.25 -9.10 -4.38
N ARG A 14 -16.06 -8.74 -3.90
CA ARG A 14 -15.13 -9.69 -3.27
C ARG A 14 -15.46 -9.97 -1.81
N HIS A 15 -16.54 -9.43 -1.25
CA HIS A 15 -16.93 -9.45 0.18
C HIS A 15 -15.80 -9.05 1.16
N LEU A 16 -14.85 -8.23 0.70
CA LEU A 16 -13.76 -7.67 1.50
C LEU A 16 -14.24 -6.49 2.36
N LEU A 17 -15.36 -5.89 1.99
CA LEU A 17 -16.06 -4.86 2.73
C LEU A 17 -17.41 -5.41 3.23
N GLY A 18 -17.87 -4.94 4.39
CA GLY A 18 -19.21 -5.24 4.90
C GLY A 18 -20.31 -4.46 4.19
N GLU A 19 -21.58 -4.73 4.53
CA GLU A 19 -22.76 -4.06 3.95
C GLU A 19 -22.72 -2.52 4.11
N GLU A 20 -22.03 -2.01 5.13
CA GLU A 20 -21.66 -0.61 5.28
C GLU A 20 -20.12 -0.47 5.24
N SER A 21 -19.61 0.24 4.25
CA SER A 21 -18.18 0.52 4.10
C SER A 21 -17.88 1.98 4.47
N HIS A 22 -16.99 2.19 5.46
CA HIS A 22 -16.47 3.51 5.79
C HIS A 22 -15.01 3.62 5.31
N VAL A 23 -14.74 4.59 4.45
CA VAL A 23 -13.38 4.89 3.98
C VAL A 23 -12.80 6.01 4.84
N VAL A 24 -11.60 5.77 5.37
CA VAL A 24 -10.83 6.75 6.12
C VAL A 24 -9.53 7.01 5.36
N GLY A 25 -9.37 8.21 4.82
CA GLY A 25 -8.15 8.63 4.13
C GLY A 25 -7.19 9.36 5.06
N LEU A 26 -5.90 9.02 5.03
CA LEU A 26 -4.84 9.75 5.76
C LEU A 26 -4.16 10.80 4.86
N GLY A 27 -4.94 11.43 3.98
CA GLY A 27 -4.44 12.43 3.02
C GLY A 27 -3.64 13.55 3.68
N GLY A 28 -2.54 13.96 3.05
CA GLY A 28 -1.67 15.03 3.55
C GLY A 28 -0.70 14.63 4.67
N GLN A 29 -0.70 13.36 5.10
CA GLN A 29 0.30 12.84 6.02
C GLN A 29 1.49 12.22 5.26
N ILE A 30 2.70 12.48 5.72
CA ILE A 30 3.90 11.75 5.31
C ILE A 30 4.11 10.64 6.34
N LEU A 31 4.14 9.40 5.87
CA LEU A 31 4.11 8.23 6.74
C LEU A 31 5.40 7.43 6.62
N ASP A 32 5.85 6.89 7.73
CA ASP A 32 7.04 6.06 7.83
C ASP A 32 6.94 5.11 9.05
N SER A 33 8.01 4.37 9.31
CA SER A 33 8.14 3.40 10.40
C SER A 33 8.17 4.01 11.79
N SER A 34 8.53 5.29 11.92
CA SER A 34 8.59 6.04 13.18
C SER A 34 8.41 7.54 12.93
N GLU A 35 8.12 8.29 13.99
CA GLU A 35 8.01 9.76 13.93
C GLU A 35 9.41 10.39 13.92
N HIS A 36 9.80 11.01 12.80
CA HIS A 36 11.10 11.66 12.62
C HIS A 36 11.12 12.55 11.36
N ASP A 37 12.20 13.31 11.18
CA ASP A 37 12.40 14.14 9.98
C ASP A 37 13.00 13.33 8.84
N VAL A 38 12.31 13.33 7.69
CA VAL A 38 12.66 12.56 6.49
C VAL A 38 13.07 13.47 5.34
N ILE A 39 13.83 12.89 4.41
CA ILE A 39 14.00 13.46 3.08
C ILE A 39 12.74 13.17 2.26
N TRP A 40 12.22 14.18 1.59
CA TRP A 40 10.99 14.11 0.81
C TRP A 40 11.19 14.75 -0.57
N TYR A 41 10.74 14.03 -1.60
CA TYR A 41 10.75 14.51 -2.99
C TYR A 41 9.32 14.83 -3.41
N GLU A 42 9.06 16.10 -3.69
CA GLU A 42 7.76 16.55 -4.22
C GLU A 42 7.92 17.46 -5.43
N SER A 43 7.04 17.29 -6.41
CA SER A 43 6.89 18.22 -7.53
C SER A 43 5.51 18.87 -7.47
N SER A 44 5.45 20.19 -7.60
CA SER A 44 4.18 20.92 -7.76
C SER A 44 3.61 20.80 -9.19
N SER A 45 4.40 20.28 -10.13
CA SER A 45 4.01 20.15 -11.54
C SER A 45 3.31 18.83 -11.85
N PHE A 46 3.41 17.84 -10.95
CA PHE A 46 2.83 16.51 -11.12
C PHE A 46 2.06 16.11 -9.87
N HIS A 47 0.96 15.38 -10.02
CA HIS A 47 0.12 14.93 -8.91
C HIS A 47 0.52 13.56 -8.35
N THR A 48 1.46 12.85 -9.00
CA THR A 48 1.95 11.52 -8.64
C THR A 48 3.48 11.53 -8.48
N GLY A 49 4.04 10.45 -7.90
CA GLY A 49 5.49 10.27 -7.72
C GLY A 49 6.09 10.93 -6.47
N ASN A 50 5.30 11.67 -5.68
CA ASN A 50 5.76 12.27 -4.43
C ASN A 50 6.02 11.20 -3.37
N SER A 51 7.25 11.10 -2.86
CA SER A 51 7.69 9.98 -2.02
C SER A 51 8.95 10.31 -1.20
N LEU A 52 9.22 9.44 -0.21
CA LEU A 52 10.52 9.33 0.46
C LEU A 52 11.63 8.89 -0.50
N PHE A 53 11.26 8.13 -1.54
CA PHE A 53 12.18 7.60 -2.55
C PHE A 53 12.02 8.38 -3.84
N LYS A 54 13.12 8.98 -4.31
CA LYS A 54 13.12 9.76 -5.55
C LYS A 54 12.78 8.86 -6.73
N GLU A 55 11.71 9.18 -7.45
CA GLU A 55 11.36 8.53 -8.71
C GLU A 55 12.53 8.63 -9.72
N ASP A 56 12.92 7.51 -10.34
CA ASP A 56 14.06 7.42 -11.25
C ASP A 56 13.62 7.64 -12.72
N THR A 57 13.01 8.79 -12.97
CA THR A 57 12.52 9.20 -14.29
C THR A 57 12.99 10.60 -14.66
N ALA A 58 12.74 11.00 -15.91
CA ALA A 58 12.99 12.37 -16.35
C ALA A 58 12.12 13.40 -15.62
N PHE A 59 10.95 13.02 -15.11
CA PHE A 59 10.01 13.92 -14.42
C PHE A 59 10.55 14.37 -13.06
N PHE A 60 11.27 13.49 -12.37
CA PHE A 60 11.83 13.78 -11.05
C PHE A 60 13.31 14.11 -11.06
N LYS A 61 13.99 14.05 -12.21
CA LYS A 61 15.44 14.30 -12.34
C LYS A 61 15.90 15.55 -11.60
N ASP A 62 15.22 16.68 -11.82
CA ASP A 62 15.58 17.99 -11.26
C ASP A 62 14.80 18.37 -9.99
N VAL A 63 14.01 17.43 -9.44
CA VAL A 63 13.33 17.61 -8.15
C VAL A 63 14.36 17.55 -7.03
N ALA A 64 14.47 18.64 -6.28
CA ALA A 64 15.33 18.77 -5.12
C ALA A 64 14.67 18.16 -3.87
N PRO A 65 15.44 17.51 -2.97
CA PRO A 65 14.92 17.02 -1.70
C PRO A 65 14.53 18.17 -0.78
N THR A 66 13.49 17.96 0.01
CA THR A 66 13.10 18.81 1.14
C THR A 66 13.07 17.99 2.42
N THR A 67 13.18 18.64 3.57
CA THR A 67 12.95 17.98 4.86
C THR A 67 11.49 18.13 5.26
N LYS A 68 10.85 17.03 5.62
CA LYS A 68 9.47 17.01 6.13
C LYS A 68 9.42 16.11 7.37
N HIS A 69 8.37 16.29 8.18
CA HIS A 69 8.16 15.46 9.35
C HIS A 69 7.24 14.28 9.01
N ALA A 70 7.72 13.06 9.23
CA ALA A 70 6.95 11.84 9.04
C ALA A 70 6.28 11.39 10.34
N ASN A 71 5.19 10.65 10.23
CA ASN A 71 4.52 10.00 11.35
C ASN A 71 4.24 8.53 11.06
N THR A 72 3.73 7.80 12.04
CA THR A 72 3.29 6.41 11.83
C THR A 72 1.79 6.36 11.56
N VAL A 73 1.35 5.34 10.81
CA VAL A 73 -0.10 5.06 10.61
C VAL A 73 -0.79 4.96 11.96
N ASP A 74 -0.21 4.18 12.88
CA ASP A 74 -0.76 3.94 14.21
C ASP A 74 -0.95 5.24 15.01
N ASN A 75 0.01 6.17 14.95
CA ASN A 75 -0.08 7.47 15.63
C ASN A 75 -1.16 8.36 15.02
N VAL A 76 -1.25 8.41 13.69
CA VAL A 76 -2.28 9.21 13.00
C VAL A 76 -3.67 8.68 13.31
N LEU A 77 -3.88 7.36 13.28
CA LEU A 77 -5.16 6.75 13.64
C LEU A 77 -5.56 7.06 15.08
N GLN A 78 -4.62 6.96 16.02
CA GLN A 78 -4.85 7.27 17.43
C GLN A 78 -5.21 8.74 17.65
N LYS A 79 -4.53 9.68 16.98
CA LYS A 79 -4.79 11.12 17.07
C LYS A 79 -6.21 11.49 16.59
N ASN A 80 -6.73 10.77 15.60
CA ASN A 80 -8.07 11.00 15.06
C ASN A 80 -9.18 10.23 15.78
N VAL A 81 -8.85 9.51 16.87
CA VAL A 81 -9.80 8.72 17.68
C VAL A 81 -10.55 7.67 16.86
N TRP A 82 -9.93 7.16 15.80
CA TRP A 82 -10.48 6.05 15.04
C TRP A 82 -10.22 4.73 15.77
N ASN A 83 -11.18 3.82 15.71
CA ASN A 83 -10.92 2.46 16.14
C ASN A 83 -9.93 1.81 15.16
N PHE A 84 -9.14 0.86 15.65
CA PHE A 84 -8.18 0.15 14.80
C PHE A 84 -8.86 -0.92 13.95
N GLN A 85 -10.19 -0.98 13.85
CA GLN A 85 -10.86 -2.07 13.15
C GLN A 85 -11.08 -1.70 11.69
N PHE A 86 -10.26 -2.29 10.82
CA PHE A 86 -10.35 -2.11 9.38
C PHE A 86 -10.41 -3.48 8.72
N ASN A 87 -11.13 -3.61 7.60
CA ASN A 87 -11.08 -4.85 6.80
C ASN A 87 -9.95 -4.79 5.77
N LEU A 88 -9.72 -3.62 5.18
CA LEU A 88 -8.76 -3.39 4.11
C LEU A 88 -7.89 -2.17 4.43
N LEU A 89 -6.58 -2.31 4.20
CA LEU A 89 -5.62 -1.21 4.19
C LEU A 89 -5.04 -1.04 2.79
N LYS A 90 -5.41 0.03 2.07
CA LYS A 90 -4.81 0.40 0.78
C LYS A 90 -3.61 1.32 1.02
N ILE A 91 -2.46 0.97 0.45
CA ILE A 91 -1.20 1.72 0.55
C ILE A 91 -0.61 1.96 -0.83
N ASP A 92 -0.58 3.23 -1.22
CA ASP A 92 0.15 3.73 -2.37
C ASP A 92 1.04 4.86 -1.86
N VAL A 93 2.33 4.61 -1.67
CA VAL A 93 3.30 5.62 -1.20
C VAL A 93 4.58 5.59 -2.04
N GLN A 94 4.46 5.12 -3.28
CA GLN A 94 5.48 5.18 -4.32
C GLN A 94 6.86 4.71 -3.80
N GLY A 95 6.92 3.48 -3.27
CA GLY A 95 8.15 2.80 -2.85
C GLY A 95 8.39 2.76 -1.34
N ALA A 96 7.59 3.47 -0.54
CA ALA A 96 7.70 3.50 0.93
C ALA A 96 6.80 2.50 1.68
N GLU A 97 6.12 1.61 0.96
CA GLU A 97 5.03 0.77 1.51
C GLU A 97 5.51 -0.06 2.70
N LEU A 98 6.67 -0.71 2.60
CA LEU A 98 7.20 -1.56 3.68
C LEU A 98 7.54 -0.76 4.95
N SER A 99 7.98 0.48 4.77
CA SER A 99 8.32 1.34 5.90
C SER A 99 7.06 1.84 6.60
N VAL A 100 6.06 2.26 5.82
CA VAL A 100 4.73 2.63 6.32
C VAL A 100 4.06 1.46 7.06
N LEU A 101 4.10 0.25 6.48
CA LEU A 101 3.60 -0.96 7.13
C LEU A 101 4.32 -1.26 8.45
N SER A 102 5.64 -1.00 8.52
CA SER A 102 6.41 -1.19 9.76
C SER A 102 5.95 -0.25 10.89
N GLY A 103 5.44 0.93 10.56
CA GLY A 103 4.82 1.89 11.50
C GLY A 103 3.34 1.64 11.79
N ALA A 104 2.74 0.62 11.17
CA ALA A 104 1.30 0.33 11.22
C ALA A 104 0.97 -0.91 12.06
N SER A 105 1.79 -1.26 13.05
CA SER A 105 1.68 -2.55 13.77
C SER A 105 0.30 -2.83 14.39
N ARG A 106 -0.36 -1.81 14.95
CA ARG A 106 -1.69 -1.94 15.58
C ARG A 106 -2.78 -2.03 14.52
N ALA A 107 -2.70 -1.23 13.45
CA ALA A 107 -3.61 -1.36 12.30
C ALA A 107 -3.44 -2.73 11.60
N LEU A 108 -2.20 -3.19 11.45
CA LEU A 108 -1.86 -4.48 10.88
C LEU A 108 -2.20 -5.67 11.79
N ALA A 109 -2.65 -5.46 13.03
CA ALA A 109 -3.15 -6.54 13.88
C ALA A 109 -4.62 -6.87 13.61
N THR A 110 -5.35 -5.99 12.92
CA THR A 110 -6.80 -6.05 12.78
C THR A 110 -7.27 -6.14 11.33
N VAL A 111 -6.47 -5.69 10.36
CA VAL A 111 -6.82 -5.76 8.93
C VAL A 111 -6.91 -7.20 8.43
N ASP A 112 -7.87 -7.50 7.56
CA ASP A 112 -7.98 -8.81 6.90
C ASP A 112 -7.18 -8.84 5.58
N ALA A 113 -7.09 -7.68 4.94
CA ALA A 113 -6.45 -7.50 3.64
C ALA A 113 -5.60 -6.22 3.57
N VAL A 114 -4.57 -6.26 2.73
CA VAL A 114 -3.72 -5.12 2.37
C VAL A 114 -3.66 -5.05 0.86
N LEU A 115 -3.98 -3.89 0.30
CA LEU A 115 -3.73 -3.59 -1.12
C LEU A 115 -2.53 -2.67 -1.22
N MET A 116 -1.54 -3.00 -2.04
CA MET A 116 -0.42 -2.10 -2.27
C MET A 116 0.19 -2.23 -3.66
N GLU A 117 0.75 -1.12 -4.13
CA GLU A 117 1.53 -1.07 -5.35
C GLU A 117 2.92 -1.68 -5.12
N MET A 118 3.25 -2.72 -5.87
CA MET A 118 4.57 -3.35 -5.82
C MET A 118 5.39 -3.00 -7.06
N PRO A 119 6.70 -2.72 -6.90
CA PRO A 119 7.54 -2.33 -8.02
C PRO A 119 7.73 -3.49 -9.00
N PHE A 120 7.65 -3.17 -10.29
CA PHE A 120 7.91 -4.07 -11.41
C PHE A 120 8.96 -3.43 -12.33
N ALA A 121 9.61 -4.25 -13.18
CA ALA A 121 10.73 -3.80 -14.02
C ALA A 121 11.94 -3.21 -13.25
N GLY A 122 12.22 -3.72 -12.05
CA GLY A 122 13.35 -3.28 -11.22
C GLY A 122 12.92 -2.34 -10.11
N VAL A 123 13.69 -1.26 -9.90
CA VAL A 123 13.46 -0.28 -8.84
C VAL A 123 13.04 1.04 -9.51
N TYR A 124 11.74 1.33 -9.50
CA TYR A 124 11.18 2.56 -10.09
C TYR A 124 11.54 3.81 -9.27
N ASN A 125 11.45 3.73 -7.94
CA ASN A 125 11.91 4.77 -7.02
C ASN A 125 13.27 4.40 -6.42
N LYS A 126 14.28 5.23 -6.64
CA LYS A 126 15.66 4.92 -6.25
C LYS A 126 15.77 4.67 -4.75
N GLY A 127 16.28 3.49 -4.39
CA GLY A 127 16.48 3.07 -3.01
C GLY A 127 15.28 2.40 -2.37
N SER A 128 14.15 2.28 -3.07
CA SER A 128 13.00 1.51 -2.60
C SER A 128 13.32 0.01 -2.54
N PRO A 129 12.56 -0.78 -1.76
CA PRO A 129 12.76 -2.22 -1.73
C PRO A 129 12.43 -2.87 -3.08
N SER A 130 13.05 -4.01 -3.36
CA SER A 130 12.76 -4.85 -4.53
C SER A 130 11.46 -5.64 -4.36
N PHE A 131 10.85 -6.08 -5.46
CA PHE A 131 9.66 -6.94 -5.45
C PHE A 131 9.77 -8.12 -4.46
N ALA A 132 10.92 -8.81 -4.45
CA ALA A 132 11.15 -9.95 -3.56
C ALA A 132 11.13 -9.56 -2.06
N GLN A 133 11.62 -8.36 -1.72
CA GLN A 133 11.56 -7.86 -0.35
C GLN A 133 10.13 -7.56 0.08
N TYR A 134 9.28 -7.05 -0.82
CA TYR A 134 7.85 -6.88 -0.52
C TYR A 134 7.18 -8.22 -0.26
N ALA A 135 7.37 -9.19 -1.15
CA ALA A 135 6.78 -10.53 -0.99
C ALA A 135 7.25 -11.20 0.31
N ALA A 136 8.54 -11.16 0.63
CA ALA A 136 9.09 -11.72 1.86
C ALA A 136 8.58 -11.01 3.12
N PHE A 137 8.42 -9.69 3.05
CA PHE A 137 7.89 -8.90 4.17
C PHE A 137 6.43 -9.26 4.47
N MET A 138 5.58 -9.33 3.43
CA MET A 138 4.18 -9.74 3.60
C MET A 138 4.04 -11.17 4.09
N ASP A 139 4.87 -12.09 3.57
CA ASP A 139 4.89 -13.48 4.02
C ASP A 139 5.19 -13.58 5.53
N LYS A 140 6.19 -12.82 6.00
CA LYS A 140 6.58 -12.70 7.42
C LYS A 140 5.46 -12.12 8.29
N LEU A 141 4.67 -11.19 7.76
CA LEU A 141 3.50 -10.63 8.45
C LEU A 141 2.28 -11.58 8.45
N GLY A 142 2.38 -12.76 7.82
CA GLY A 142 1.31 -13.74 7.78
C GLY A 142 0.27 -13.46 6.68
N PHE A 143 0.65 -12.74 5.63
CA PHE A 143 -0.18 -12.48 4.47
C PHE A 143 0.24 -13.36 3.27
N SER A 144 -0.72 -13.69 2.42
CA SER A 144 -0.53 -14.37 1.13
C SER A 144 -1.16 -13.55 0.01
N PRO A 145 -0.60 -13.57 -1.20
CA PRO A 145 -1.21 -12.88 -2.33
C PRO A 145 -2.54 -13.55 -2.68
N LEU A 146 -3.56 -12.76 -2.97
CA LEU A 146 -4.87 -13.22 -3.40
C LEU A 146 -5.10 -12.90 -4.88
N ASP A 147 -4.83 -11.66 -5.30
CA ASP A 147 -5.11 -11.21 -6.66
C ASP A 147 -4.22 -10.04 -7.10
N LEU A 148 -4.23 -9.78 -8.40
CA LEU A 148 -3.65 -8.60 -9.04
C LEU A 148 -4.81 -7.71 -9.50
N THR A 149 -4.92 -6.50 -8.97
CA THR A 149 -6.10 -5.65 -9.24
C THR A 149 -5.85 -4.64 -10.34
N GLU A 150 -4.64 -4.10 -10.44
CA GLU A 150 -4.24 -3.17 -11.50
C GLU A 150 -2.81 -3.40 -11.98
N VAL A 151 -2.56 -3.04 -13.23
CA VAL A 151 -1.23 -3.10 -13.87
C VAL A 151 -0.89 -1.72 -14.39
N HIS A 152 0.06 -1.05 -13.75
CA HIS A 152 0.49 0.29 -14.11
C HIS A 152 1.60 0.25 -15.15
N LYS A 153 1.37 0.92 -16.28
CA LYS A 153 2.32 0.97 -17.40
C LYS A 153 2.73 2.40 -17.73
N MET A 154 4.04 2.61 -17.87
CA MET A 154 4.61 3.86 -18.38
C MET A 154 5.42 3.57 -19.65
N GLY A 155 5.06 4.21 -20.76
CA GLY A 155 5.76 4.00 -22.04
C GLY A 155 5.76 2.55 -22.53
N GLY A 156 4.73 1.76 -22.16
CA GLY A 156 4.64 0.33 -22.47
C GLY A 156 5.36 -0.60 -21.49
N VAL A 157 6.11 -0.07 -20.53
CA VAL A 157 6.79 -0.83 -19.48
C VAL A 157 5.88 -0.95 -18.27
N THR A 158 5.69 -2.16 -17.74
CA THR A 158 5.01 -2.34 -16.44
C THR A 158 5.94 -1.89 -15.31
N VAL A 159 5.55 -0.85 -14.59
CA VAL A 159 6.36 -0.21 -13.53
C VAL A 159 5.89 -0.59 -12.14
N GLN A 160 4.59 -0.83 -11.98
CA GLN A 160 3.97 -1.26 -10.72
C GLN A 160 2.80 -2.20 -11.04
N ILE A 161 2.45 -3.04 -10.07
CA ILE A 161 1.24 -3.85 -10.09
C ILE A 161 0.63 -3.77 -8.69
N ASP A 162 -0.69 -3.62 -8.63
CA ASP A 162 -1.44 -3.62 -7.38
C ASP A 162 -1.68 -5.07 -6.95
N PHE A 163 -1.11 -5.44 -5.81
CA PHE A 163 -1.31 -6.74 -5.22
C PHE A 163 -2.28 -6.64 -4.05
N LEU A 164 -3.33 -7.46 -4.11
CA LEU A 164 -4.19 -7.72 -2.99
C LEU A 164 -3.62 -8.87 -2.16
N TRP A 165 -3.31 -8.59 -0.90
CA TRP A 165 -2.81 -9.54 0.08
C TRP A 165 -3.89 -9.80 1.13
N VAL A 166 -4.05 -11.05 1.55
CA VAL A 166 -4.97 -11.44 2.62
C VAL A 166 -4.24 -12.20 3.72
N ARG A 167 -4.73 -12.14 4.95
CA ARG A 167 -4.19 -13.00 6.02
C ARG A 167 -4.32 -14.46 5.65
N LYS A 168 -3.23 -15.21 5.84
CA LYS A 168 -3.19 -16.68 5.69
C LYS A 168 -4.22 -17.39 6.59
N CYS A 169 -4.53 -16.82 7.75
CA CYS A 169 -5.51 -17.35 8.70
C CYS A 169 -6.95 -16.81 8.52
N SER A 170 -7.17 -15.89 7.57
CA SER A 170 -8.53 -15.47 7.22
C SER A 170 -9.27 -16.54 6.43
N ARG A 171 -10.56 -16.33 6.12
CA ARG A 171 -11.39 -17.22 5.30
C ARG A 171 -11.03 -17.24 3.81
N TRP A 172 -10.32 -16.22 3.33
CA TRP A 172 -10.11 -15.98 1.90
C TRP A 172 -9.33 -17.10 1.19
N PRO A 173 -8.17 -17.56 1.71
CA PRO A 173 -7.41 -18.60 1.03
C PRO A 173 -8.21 -19.89 0.86
N GLN A 174 -9.00 -20.30 1.87
CA GLN A 174 -9.81 -21.51 1.80
C GLN A 174 -11.00 -21.34 0.83
N MET A 175 -11.63 -20.17 0.81
CA MET A 175 -12.71 -19.86 -0.14
C MET A 175 -12.22 -19.93 -1.58
N GLU A 176 -11.09 -19.30 -1.91
CA GLU A 176 -10.53 -19.36 -3.27
C GLU A 176 -10.07 -20.77 -3.65
N GLN A 177 -9.44 -21.50 -2.71
CA GLN A 177 -9.04 -22.88 -2.96
C GLN A 177 -10.24 -23.79 -3.25
N ALA A 178 -11.35 -23.61 -2.54
CA ALA A 178 -12.60 -24.35 -2.77
C ALA A 178 -13.22 -24.02 -4.14
N LYS A 179 -13.21 -22.73 -4.55
CA LYS A 179 -13.62 -22.33 -5.89
C LYS A 179 -12.77 -23.03 -6.95
N LEU A 180 -11.44 -22.98 -6.84
CA LEU A 180 -10.53 -23.64 -7.78
C LEU A 180 -10.76 -25.15 -7.85
N GLN A 181 -10.99 -25.82 -6.72
CA GLN A 181 -11.29 -27.26 -6.69
C GLN A 181 -12.62 -27.63 -7.33
N SER A 182 -13.56 -26.68 -7.42
CA SER A 182 -14.84 -26.87 -8.12
C SER A 182 -14.72 -26.65 -9.63
N LEU A 183 -13.67 -25.96 -10.09
CA LEU A 183 -13.34 -25.79 -11.50
C LEU A 183 -12.62 -27.07 -11.97
N ARG A 184 -13.26 -27.80 -12.88
CA ARG A 184 -12.74 -29.04 -13.46
C ARG A 184 -11.48 -28.83 -14.28
#